data_AF-A0A655AE01-F1
#
_entry.id   AF-A0A655AE01-F1
#
_cell.length_a   1.000
_cell.length_b   1.000
_cell.length_c   1.000
_cell.angle_alpha   90.00
_cell.angle_beta   90.00
_cell.angle_gamma   90.00
#
_symmetry.space_group_name_H-M   'P 1'
#
loop_
_entity.id
_entity.type
_entity.pdbx_description
1 polymer ?
#
loop_
_entity_poly.entity_id
_entity_poly.type
_entity_poly.pdbx_seq_one_letter_code
_entity_poly.pdbx_strand_id
1 'polypeptide(L)'
;MTVESEHPSFPVAVGAVTIVNLIRVLLRNPAVWEKTALIIAYDEHGGFFDHVTPLTAPEGTPGEWIPNSVDIDKVDGSGGIRGPIGLGFRVPCFVISPYSRGGLMVHDRFDHTSQLQLIGKRFGVPVPNLTPWRASVTGDMTSAFNFAAPPDPSPPNLDHPVRQLPKVAKCVPNVVLGFLNEGLPYRVPYPQTTPVQESGPARPIPSGIC
;
A
#
# COMPACT_ATOMS: atom_id res chain seq x y z
N MET A 1 12.07 12.15 -6.74
CA MET A 1 11.31 11.77 -5.53
C MET A 1 10.88 13.04 -4.81
N THR A 2 9.66 13.12 -4.29
CA THR A 2 9.14 14.33 -3.63
C THR A 2 8.99 14.12 -2.13
N VAL A 3 9.00 15.19 -1.34
CA VAL A 3 8.97 15.12 0.14
C VAL A 3 7.64 14.60 0.70
N GLU A 4 6.59 14.62 -0.11
CA GLU A 4 5.26 14.13 0.20
C GLU A 4 5.09 12.63 -0.04
N SER A 5 6.07 11.95 -0.64
CA SER A 5 5.94 10.54 -1.04
C SER A 5 6.08 9.55 0.11
N GLU A 6 6.47 10.03 1.30
CA GLU A 6 6.79 9.20 2.47
C GLU A 6 7.92 8.19 2.24
N HIS A 7 8.76 8.40 1.21
CA HIS A 7 9.97 7.59 1.03
C HIS A 7 10.81 7.62 2.32
N PRO A 8 11.49 6.53 2.73
CA PRO A 8 12.18 6.42 4.02
C PRO A 8 13.08 7.61 4.42
N SER A 9 13.65 8.32 3.45
CA SER A 9 14.48 9.51 3.68
C SER A 9 13.68 10.76 4.07
N PHE A 10 12.35 10.75 3.91
CA PHE A 10 11.44 11.86 4.12
C PHE A 10 10.45 11.61 5.26
N PRO A 11 10.02 12.66 5.97
CA PRO A 11 9.07 12.53 7.08
C PRO A 11 7.67 12.10 6.61
N VAL A 12 7.22 10.93 7.08
CA VAL A 12 5.86 10.39 6.88
C VAL A 12 4.76 11.39 7.23
N ALA A 13 4.99 12.27 8.21
CA ALA A 13 4.00 13.29 8.59
C ALA A 13 3.64 14.25 7.43
N VAL A 14 4.54 14.49 6.48
CA VAL A 14 4.29 15.35 5.33
C VAL A 14 3.35 14.66 4.34
N GLY A 15 3.59 13.38 4.02
CA GLY A 15 2.67 12.60 3.18
C GLY A 15 1.30 12.41 3.82
N ALA A 16 1.22 12.19 5.13
CA ALA A 16 -0.05 12.12 5.85
C ALA A 16 -0.86 13.42 5.75
N VAL A 17 -0.20 14.59 5.77
CA VAL A 17 -0.84 15.89 5.51
C VAL A 17 -1.36 15.95 4.08
N THR A 18 -0.58 15.46 3.11
CA THR A 18 -0.98 15.39 1.69
C THR A 18 -2.21 14.50 1.48
N ILE A 19 -2.25 13.31 2.09
CA ILE A 19 -3.40 12.40 2.05
C ILE A 19 -4.65 13.10 2.61
N VAL A 20 -4.54 13.76 3.77
CA VAL A 20 -5.67 14.48 4.36
C VAL A 20 -6.12 15.66 3.50
N ASN A 21 -5.21 16.40 2.89
CA ASN A 21 -5.56 17.48 1.97
C ASN A 21 -6.28 16.94 0.72
N LEU A 22 -5.87 15.79 0.19
CA LEU A 22 -6.58 15.13 -0.91
C LEU A 22 -8.01 14.77 -0.51
N ILE A 23 -8.21 14.18 0.68
CA ILE A 23 -9.55 13.88 1.20
C ILE A 23 -10.38 15.17 1.33
N ARG A 24 -9.81 16.27 1.86
CA ARG A 24 -10.50 17.57 1.94
C ARG A 24 -10.92 18.09 0.56
N VAL A 25 -10.08 17.94 -0.47
CA VAL A 25 -10.42 18.34 -1.85
C VAL A 25 -11.59 17.50 -2.36
N LEU A 26 -11.55 16.18 -2.19
CA LEU A 26 -12.65 15.29 -2.61
C LEU A 26 -13.97 15.66 -1.91
N LEU A 27 -13.93 15.96 -0.60
CA LEU A 27 -15.11 16.36 0.18
C LEU A 27 -15.72 17.71 -0.24
N ARG A 28 -15.01 18.58 -0.97
CA ARG A 28 -15.55 19.88 -1.43
C ARG A 28 -16.66 19.74 -2.47
N ASN A 29 -16.74 18.59 -3.15
CA ASN A 29 -17.82 18.30 -4.09
C ASN A 29 -18.57 17.04 -3.64
N PRO A 30 -19.66 17.18 -2.86
CA PRO A 30 -20.43 16.04 -2.35
C PRO A 30 -20.90 15.09 -3.45
N ALA A 31 -21.34 15.63 -4.60
CA ALA A 31 -21.82 14.82 -5.72
C ALA A 31 -20.74 13.92 -6.34
N VAL A 32 -19.47 14.30 -6.22
CA VAL A 32 -18.31 13.45 -6.61
C VAL A 32 -17.95 12.51 -5.47
N TRP A 33 -17.86 13.01 -4.24
CA TRP A 33 -17.45 12.22 -3.08
C TRP A 33 -18.35 11.00 -2.84
N GLU A 34 -19.67 11.16 -2.98
CA GLU A 34 -20.67 10.09 -2.83
C GLU A 34 -20.44 8.88 -3.75
N LYS A 35 -19.64 9.05 -4.81
CA LYS A 35 -19.35 8.03 -5.83
C LYS A 35 -17.86 7.71 -5.94
N THR A 36 -17.06 8.14 -4.96
CA THR A 36 -15.60 8.03 -4.99
C THR A 36 -15.09 6.89 -4.10
N ALA A 37 -14.06 6.20 -4.56
CA ALA A 37 -13.17 5.39 -3.75
C ALA A 37 -11.75 5.91 -3.93
N LEU A 38 -11.14 6.40 -2.85
CA LEU A 38 -9.72 6.77 -2.82
C LEU A 38 -8.93 5.56 -2.32
N ILE A 39 -8.02 5.05 -3.14
CA ILE A 39 -7.11 3.96 -2.79
C ILE A 39 -5.73 4.57 -2.56
N ILE A 40 -5.18 4.41 -1.36
CA ILE A 40 -3.81 4.78 -1.03
C ILE A 40 -3.01 3.50 -0.88
N ALA A 41 -2.02 3.29 -1.74
CA ALA A 41 -1.11 2.16 -1.71
C ALA A 41 0.33 2.66 -1.81
N TYR A 42 1.26 1.92 -1.23
CA TYR A 42 2.70 2.20 -1.26
C TYR A 42 3.36 1.27 -2.27
N ASP A 43 4.26 1.78 -3.10
CA ASP A 43 4.93 1.01 -4.15
C ASP A 43 5.93 -0.02 -3.60
N GLU A 44 6.52 0.26 -2.43
CA GLU A 44 7.43 -0.63 -1.73
C GLU A 44 7.39 -0.43 -0.19
N HIS A 45 8.15 -1.23 0.55
CA HIS A 45 8.04 -1.37 2.01
C HIS A 45 9.05 -0.52 2.80
N GLY A 46 9.87 0.27 2.12
CA GLY A 46 10.88 1.16 2.65
C GLY A 46 12.16 0.48 3.13
N GLY A 47 12.35 -0.82 2.85
CA GLY A 47 13.42 -1.62 3.45
C GLY A 47 13.17 -2.00 4.92
N PHE A 48 11.99 -1.70 5.46
CA PHE A 48 11.62 -2.01 6.84
C PHE A 48 11.26 -3.49 7.02
N PHE A 49 11.50 -4.04 8.21
CA PHE A 49 11.15 -5.42 8.49
C PHE A 49 9.62 -5.66 8.47
N ASP A 50 9.19 -6.70 7.77
CA ASP A 50 7.86 -7.31 7.88
C ASP A 50 7.99 -8.78 8.24
N HIS A 51 7.14 -9.27 9.16
CA HIS A 51 7.22 -10.64 9.67
C HIS A 51 6.55 -11.68 8.75
N VAL A 52 5.74 -11.26 7.78
CA VAL A 52 5.05 -12.18 6.87
C VAL A 52 5.94 -12.47 5.69
N THR A 53 6.29 -13.74 5.53
CA THR A 53 7.01 -14.21 4.34
C THR A 53 6.16 -13.96 3.09
N PRO A 54 6.71 -13.29 2.06
CA PRO A 54 6.04 -13.11 0.78
C PRO A 54 5.60 -14.43 0.16
N LEU A 55 4.36 -14.48 -0.34
CA LEU A 55 3.94 -15.58 -1.21
C LEU A 55 4.66 -15.44 -2.55
N THR A 56 5.27 -16.54 -3.01
CA THR A 56 5.92 -16.61 -4.31
C THR A 56 5.29 -17.69 -5.18
N ALA A 57 5.36 -17.50 -6.50
CA ALA A 57 4.90 -18.50 -7.45
C ALA A 57 5.84 -19.71 -7.47
N PRO A 58 5.33 -20.94 -7.70
CA PRO A 58 6.18 -22.10 -7.98
C PRO A 58 7.13 -21.82 -9.14
N GLU A 59 8.34 -22.40 -9.09
CA GLU A 59 9.35 -22.25 -10.14
C GLU A 59 8.80 -22.58 -11.53
N GLY A 60 9.14 -21.74 -12.51
CA GLY A 60 8.70 -21.91 -13.89
C GLY A 60 7.26 -21.46 -14.17
N THR A 61 6.54 -20.91 -13.20
CA THR A 61 5.20 -20.34 -13.43
C THR A 61 5.27 -19.26 -14.52
N PRO A 62 4.53 -19.40 -15.63
CA PRO A 62 4.62 -18.46 -16.76
C PRO A 62 4.28 -17.03 -16.37
N GLY A 63 5.16 -16.09 -16.72
CA GLY A 63 5.01 -14.67 -16.42
C GLY A 63 5.28 -14.29 -14.96
N GLU A 64 5.72 -15.25 -14.12
CA GLU A 64 5.92 -15.03 -12.68
C GLU A 64 7.33 -15.23 -12.17
N TRP A 65 8.22 -15.59 -13.08
CA TRP A 65 9.62 -15.82 -12.82
C TRP A 65 10.45 -15.04 -13.84
N ILE A 66 11.61 -14.55 -13.41
CA ILE A 66 12.58 -13.95 -14.32
C ILE A 66 12.95 -15.02 -15.37
N PRO A 67 12.64 -14.81 -16.66
CA PRO A 67 12.82 -15.85 -17.66
C PRO A 67 14.31 -16.07 -17.96
N ASN A 68 14.66 -17.28 -18.37
CA ASN A 68 16.04 -17.63 -18.77
C ASN A 68 16.53 -16.84 -19.99
N SER A 69 15.61 -16.26 -20.78
CA SER A 69 15.95 -15.38 -21.89
C SER A 69 16.55 -14.03 -21.45
N VAL A 70 16.36 -13.63 -20.19
CA VAL A 70 17.02 -12.45 -19.62
C VAL A 70 18.41 -12.84 -19.16
N ASP A 71 19.42 -12.20 -19.74
CA ASP A 71 20.83 -12.31 -19.34
C ASP A 71 21.07 -11.49 -18.07
N ILE A 72 20.71 -12.07 -16.92
CA ILE A 72 20.73 -11.41 -15.62
C ILE A 72 22.16 -11.01 -15.20
N ASP A 73 23.18 -11.69 -15.73
CA ASP A 73 24.59 -11.42 -15.45
C ASP A 73 25.07 -10.12 -16.10
N LYS A 74 24.34 -9.59 -17.08
CA LYS A 74 24.57 -8.26 -17.66
C LYS A 74 23.82 -7.14 -16.95
N VAL A 75 23.04 -7.44 -15.92
CA VAL A 75 22.32 -6.45 -15.12
C VAL A 75 23.13 -6.13 -13.89
N ASP A 76 23.77 -4.96 -13.87
CA ASP A 76 24.57 -4.50 -12.74
C ASP A 76 23.75 -4.54 -11.43
N GLY A 77 24.33 -5.14 -10.39
CA GLY A 77 23.70 -5.28 -9.08
C GLY A 77 22.73 -6.46 -8.94
N SER A 78 22.49 -7.25 -10.00
CA SER A 78 21.60 -8.42 -9.92
C SER A 78 22.15 -9.58 -9.09
N GLY A 79 23.48 -9.68 -8.96
CA GLY A 79 24.16 -10.80 -8.31
C GLY A 79 23.92 -12.16 -8.95
N GLY A 80 23.41 -12.21 -10.20
CA GLY A 80 23.01 -13.45 -10.86
C GLY A 80 21.73 -14.08 -10.29
N ILE A 81 21.05 -13.41 -9.36
CA ILE A 81 19.92 -13.96 -8.63
C ILE A 81 18.70 -14.04 -9.54
N ARG A 82 18.23 -15.26 -9.78
CA ARG A 82 16.97 -15.55 -10.48
C ARG A 82 15.91 -15.94 -9.46
N GLY A 83 14.69 -15.48 -9.65
CA GLY A 83 13.63 -15.72 -8.70
C GLY A 83 12.24 -15.35 -9.17
N PRO A 84 11.24 -15.60 -8.31
CA PRO A 84 9.88 -15.16 -8.52
C PRO A 84 9.81 -13.62 -8.50
N ILE A 85 8.93 -13.05 -9.30
CA ILE A 85 8.79 -11.58 -9.45
C ILE A 85 7.99 -10.95 -8.29
N GLY A 86 7.10 -11.72 -7.65
CA GLY A 86 6.19 -11.23 -6.61
C GLY A 86 5.63 -12.35 -5.74
N LEU A 87 4.75 -12.05 -4.78
CA LEU A 87 4.04 -10.78 -4.55
C LEU A 87 4.86 -9.70 -3.81
N GLY A 88 6.06 -10.04 -3.33
CA GLY A 88 6.93 -9.12 -2.59
C GLY A 88 6.49 -8.91 -1.13
N PHE A 89 7.19 -8.01 -0.43
CA PHE A 89 6.86 -7.65 0.96
C PHE A 89 5.51 -6.93 1.05
N ARG A 90 4.84 -7.07 2.19
CA ARG A 90 3.58 -6.38 2.42
C ARG A 90 3.80 -4.88 2.50
N VAL A 91 2.84 -4.15 1.94
CA VAL A 91 2.75 -2.69 2.00
C VAL A 91 1.39 -2.28 2.56
N PRO A 92 1.28 -1.13 3.25
CA PRO A 92 -0.02 -0.63 3.66
C PRO A 92 -0.92 -0.33 2.45
N CYS A 93 -2.22 -0.56 2.62
CA CYS A 93 -3.22 -0.16 1.63
C CYS A 93 -4.49 0.31 2.36
N PHE A 94 -5.02 1.46 1.94
CA PHE A 94 -6.24 2.04 2.49
C PHE A 94 -7.26 2.24 1.37
N VAL A 95 -8.52 1.87 1.64
CA VAL A 95 -9.67 2.20 0.79
C VAL A 95 -10.56 3.16 1.56
N ILE A 96 -10.59 4.42 1.12
CA ILE A 96 -11.32 5.52 1.76
C ILE A 96 -12.50 5.90 0.87
N SER A 97 -13.71 5.59 1.32
CA SER A 97 -14.94 5.75 0.54
C SER A 97 -16.17 5.85 1.46
N PRO A 98 -17.28 6.47 1.02
CA PRO A 98 -18.58 6.31 1.70
C PRO A 98 -18.98 4.84 1.89
N TYR A 99 -18.48 3.95 1.03
CA TYR A 99 -18.77 2.51 1.05
C TYR A 99 -17.76 1.68 1.87
N SER A 100 -16.78 2.29 2.56
CA SER A 100 -15.82 1.59 3.43
C SER A 100 -15.82 2.12 4.87
N ARG A 101 -16.90 2.80 5.26
CA ARG A 101 -17.06 3.39 6.60
C ARG A 101 -17.05 2.33 7.71
N GLY A 102 -16.48 2.68 8.86
CA GLY A 102 -16.52 1.84 10.07
C GLY A 102 -15.17 1.38 10.60
N GLY A 103 -14.06 1.82 10.00
CA GLY A 103 -12.71 1.41 10.43
C GLY A 103 -12.49 -0.10 10.29
N LEU A 104 -13.07 -0.65 9.21
CA LEU A 104 -13.13 -2.06 8.88
C LEU A 104 -11.76 -2.59 8.46
N MET A 105 -11.57 -3.91 8.57
CA MET A 105 -10.36 -4.59 8.14
C MET A 105 -10.70 -5.77 7.24
N VAL A 106 -10.19 -5.75 6.02
CA VAL A 106 -10.26 -6.87 5.09
C VAL A 106 -8.96 -7.68 5.18
N HIS A 107 -9.08 -9.00 5.21
CA HIS A 107 -7.97 -9.93 5.39
C HIS A 107 -7.63 -10.72 4.13
N ASP A 108 -8.36 -10.46 3.03
CA ASP A 108 -8.07 -11.06 1.74
C ASP A 108 -6.68 -10.67 1.25
N ARG A 109 -6.09 -11.54 0.44
CA ARG A 109 -4.79 -11.29 -0.16
C ARG A 109 -4.95 -10.38 -1.36
N PHE A 110 -4.36 -9.19 -1.28
CA PHE A 110 -4.26 -8.27 -2.41
C PHE A 110 -2.81 -7.98 -2.75
N ASP A 111 -2.59 -7.55 -3.98
CA ASP A 111 -1.35 -6.96 -4.45
C ASP A 111 -1.67 -5.75 -5.34
N HIS A 112 -0.66 -5.14 -5.95
CA HIS A 112 -0.87 -4.00 -6.84
C HIS A 112 -1.79 -4.32 -8.03
N THR A 113 -1.78 -5.57 -8.52
CA THR A 113 -2.66 -5.97 -9.62
C THR A 113 -4.13 -6.06 -9.22
N SER A 114 -4.44 -6.21 -7.93
CA SER A 114 -5.82 -6.17 -7.43
C SER A 114 -6.55 -4.86 -7.74
N GLN A 115 -5.82 -3.73 -7.85
CA GLN A 115 -6.41 -2.46 -8.29
C GLN A 115 -6.86 -2.50 -9.75
N LEU A 116 -6.08 -3.17 -10.61
CA LEU A 116 -6.45 -3.39 -12.01
C LEU A 116 -7.67 -4.31 -12.09
N GLN A 117 -7.70 -5.36 -11.28
CA GLN A 117 -8.85 -6.26 -11.19
C GLN A 117 -10.12 -5.52 -10.73
N LEU A 118 -10.01 -4.61 -9.75
CA LEU A 118 -11.13 -3.78 -9.30
C LEU A 118 -11.68 -2.90 -10.44
N ILE A 119 -10.80 -2.20 -11.16
CA ILE A 119 -11.17 -1.38 -12.32
C ILE A 119 -11.83 -2.25 -13.39
N GLY A 120 -11.24 -3.41 -13.70
CA GLY A 120 -11.77 -4.34 -14.68
C GLY A 120 -13.15 -4.87 -14.29
N LYS A 121 -13.34 -5.24 -13.03
CA LYS A 121 -14.63 -5.69 -12.48
C LYS A 121 -15.68 -4.59 -12.50
N ARG A 122 -15.30 -3.35 -12.15
CA ARG A 122 -16.23 -2.22 -12.05
C ARG A 122 -16.66 -1.69 -13.42
N PHE A 123 -15.75 -1.64 -14.39
CA PHE A 123 -15.97 -0.97 -15.67
C PHE A 123 -16.00 -1.91 -16.87
N GLY A 124 -15.81 -3.22 -16.67
CA GLY A 124 -15.80 -4.21 -17.75
C GLY A 124 -14.56 -4.13 -18.65
N VAL A 125 -13.44 -3.62 -18.13
CA VAL A 125 -12.18 -3.47 -18.88
C VAL A 125 -11.29 -4.71 -18.67
N PRO A 126 -10.74 -5.33 -19.72
CA PRO A 126 -9.87 -6.48 -19.57
C PRO A 126 -8.51 -6.11 -18.95
N VAL A 127 -7.93 -7.04 -18.19
CA VAL A 127 -6.56 -6.94 -17.65
C VAL A 127 -5.69 -8.03 -18.29
N PRO A 128 -5.29 -7.87 -19.57
CA PRO A 128 -4.72 -8.96 -20.37
C PRO A 128 -3.35 -9.45 -19.88
N ASN A 129 -2.63 -8.62 -19.12
CA ASN A 129 -1.30 -8.94 -18.60
C ASN A 129 -1.34 -9.52 -17.17
N LEU A 130 -2.53 -9.73 -16.61
CA LEU A 130 -2.67 -10.44 -15.34
C LEU A 130 -2.48 -11.94 -15.61
N THR A 131 -1.46 -12.55 -15.01
CA THR A 131 -1.22 -13.97 -15.21
C THR A 131 -2.34 -14.81 -14.56
N PRO A 132 -2.62 -16.03 -15.07
CA PRO A 132 -3.58 -16.92 -14.45
C PRO A 132 -3.22 -17.28 -13.00
N TRP A 133 -1.93 -17.44 -12.70
CA TRP A 133 -1.47 -17.73 -11.35
C TRP A 133 -1.80 -16.57 -10.40
N ARG A 134 -1.48 -15.33 -10.79
CA ARG A 134 -1.74 -14.16 -9.95
C ARG A 134 -3.23 -13.97 -9.69
N ALA A 135 -4.04 -14.05 -10.74
CA ALA A 135 -5.49 -13.99 -10.64
C ALA A 135 -6.07 -15.05 -9.69
N SER A 136 -5.41 -16.21 -9.56
CA SER A 136 -5.86 -17.28 -8.66
C SER A 136 -5.51 -17.07 -7.19
N VAL A 137 -4.52 -16.22 -6.87
CA VAL A 137 -4.00 -16.05 -5.50
C VAL A 137 -4.21 -14.65 -4.92
N THR A 138 -4.56 -13.66 -5.74
CA THR A 138 -4.91 -12.29 -5.30
C THR A 138 -6.36 -11.95 -5.64
N GLY A 139 -7.06 -11.33 -4.69
CA GLY A 139 -8.45 -10.89 -4.88
C GLY A 139 -8.57 -9.61 -5.72
N ASP A 140 -9.80 -9.25 -6.10
CA ASP A 140 -10.12 -8.11 -6.95
C ASP A 140 -10.44 -6.81 -6.19
N MET A 141 -10.15 -6.77 -4.87
CA MET A 141 -10.47 -5.68 -3.93
C MET A 141 -11.95 -5.36 -3.72
N THR A 142 -12.90 -6.10 -4.32
CA THR A 142 -14.32 -5.82 -4.10
C THR A 142 -14.78 -6.10 -2.67
N SER A 143 -14.12 -7.03 -1.96
CA SER A 143 -14.33 -7.31 -0.54
C SER A 143 -13.84 -6.21 0.41
N ALA A 144 -13.15 -5.18 -0.08
CA ALA A 144 -12.78 -4.01 0.71
C ALA A 144 -13.94 -3.03 0.96
N PHE A 145 -15.09 -3.24 0.31
CA PHE A 145 -16.27 -2.39 0.40
C PHE A 145 -17.37 -3.06 1.24
N ASN A 146 -18.21 -2.26 1.88
CA ASN A 146 -19.29 -2.68 2.77
C ASN A 146 -20.66 -2.34 2.17
N PHE A 147 -21.00 -2.96 1.05
CA PHE A 147 -22.23 -2.65 0.30
C PHE A 147 -23.54 -3.10 0.98
N ALA A 148 -23.47 -3.96 2.01
CA ALA A 148 -24.65 -4.32 2.80
C ALA A 148 -25.17 -3.17 3.68
N ALA A 149 -24.35 -2.15 3.93
CA ALA A 149 -24.75 -0.94 4.65
C ALA A 149 -24.99 0.22 3.66
N PRO A 150 -25.92 1.14 3.95
CA PRO A 150 -26.03 2.39 3.21
C PRO A 150 -24.70 3.16 3.24
N PRO A 151 -24.29 3.82 2.13
CA PRO A 151 -23.07 4.62 2.12
C PRO A 151 -23.17 5.78 3.11
N ASP A 152 -22.07 6.08 3.80
CA ASP A 152 -21.95 7.23 4.70
C ASP A 152 -20.95 8.25 4.14
N PRO A 153 -21.43 9.29 3.42
CA PRO A 153 -20.56 10.32 2.84
C PRO A 153 -20.16 11.40 3.86
N SER A 154 -20.57 11.31 5.13
CA SER A 154 -20.29 12.35 6.11
C SER A 154 -18.78 12.59 6.29
N PRO A 155 -18.34 13.86 6.38
CA PRO A 155 -16.93 14.17 6.51
C PRO A 155 -16.37 13.57 7.81
N PRO A 156 -15.27 12.78 7.76
CA PRO A 156 -14.60 12.32 8.97
C PRO A 156 -13.90 13.49 9.68
N ASN A 157 -13.49 13.25 10.94
CA ASN A 157 -12.56 14.16 11.61
C ASN A 157 -11.17 14.07 10.95
N LEU A 158 -10.67 15.21 10.45
CA LEU A 158 -9.41 15.31 9.71
C LEU A 158 -8.37 16.23 10.40
N ASP A 159 -8.53 16.52 11.69
CA ASP A 159 -7.68 17.49 12.41
C ASP A 159 -6.35 16.90 12.92
N HIS A 160 -6.14 15.60 12.72
CA HIS A 160 -5.02 14.84 13.27
C HIS A 160 -3.61 15.19 12.73
N PRO A 161 -3.38 15.44 11.42
CA PRO A 161 -2.01 15.56 10.87
C PRO A 161 -1.29 16.84 11.33
N VAL A 162 -2.01 17.94 11.50
CA VAL A 162 -1.43 19.26 11.80
C VAL A 162 -0.66 19.24 13.13
N ARG A 163 -1.07 18.37 14.06
CA ARG A 163 -0.42 18.21 15.38
C ARG A 163 0.96 17.54 15.30
N GLN A 164 1.30 16.88 14.20
CA GLN A 164 2.60 16.19 14.02
C GLN A 164 3.62 17.05 13.27
N LEU A 165 3.19 18.11 12.57
CA LEU A 165 4.08 19.01 11.81
C LEU A 165 5.25 19.60 12.61
N PRO A 166 5.11 19.97 13.90
CA PRO A 166 6.25 20.45 14.69
C PRO A 166 7.39 19.44 14.84
N LYS A 167 7.13 18.13 14.66
CA LYS A 167 8.16 17.08 14.73
C LYS A 167 8.95 16.93 13.43
N VAL A 168 8.50 17.52 12.32
CA VAL A 168 9.15 17.45 10.99
C VAL A 168 10.54 18.08 11.01
N ALA A 169 10.78 19.09 11.86
CA ALA A 169 12.09 19.72 12.00
C ALA A 169 13.21 18.72 12.35
N LYS A 170 12.89 17.62 13.05
CA LYS A 170 13.85 16.56 13.40
C LYS A 170 14.31 15.73 12.20
N CYS A 171 13.59 15.79 11.09
CA CYS A 171 13.86 15.01 9.88
C CYS A 171 14.69 15.78 8.85
N VAL A 172 14.90 17.09 9.03
CA VAL A 172 15.64 17.96 8.08
C VAL A 172 17.00 17.38 7.68
N PRO A 173 17.85 16.85 8.59
CA PRO A 173 19.11 16.23 8.19
C PRO A 173 18.92 15.05 7.23
N ASN A 174 17.96 14.16 7.52
CA ASN A 174 17.68 12.99 6.67
C ASN A 174 17.05 13.38 5.33
N VAL A 175 16.23 14.43 5.28
CA VAL A 175 15.67 14.96 4.03
C VAL A 175 16.79 15.42 3.11
N VAL A 176 17.74 16.21 3.62
CA VAL A 176 18.88 16.72 2.83
C VAL A 176 19.77 15.57 2.35
N LEU A 177 20.13 14.65 3.25
CA LEU A 177 20.96 13.50 2.89
C LEU A 177 20.27 12.57 1.88
N GLY A 178 18.95 12.38 2.01
CA GLY A 178 18.17 11.56 1.08
C GLY A 178 18.25 12.03 -0.37
N PHE A 179 18.31 13.34 -0.61
CA PHE A 179 18.51 13.88 -1.96
C PHE A 179 19.91 13.59 -2.54
N LEU A 180 20.87 13.28 -1.68
CA LEU A 180 22.23 12.88 -2.04
C LEU A 180 22.41 11.35 -2.08
N ASN A 181 21.33 10.59 -1.88
CA ASN A 181 21.35 9.13 -1.70
C ASN A 181 22.19 8.69 -0.48
N GLU A 182 22.30 9.56 0.51
CA GLU A 182 22.95 9.33 1.80
C GLU A 182 21.87 9.30 2.89
N GLY A 183 22.15 8.71 4.05
CA GLY A 183 21.20 8.71 5.16
C GLY A 183 21.88 8.51 6.50
N LEU A 184 21.39 9.21 7.54
CA LEU A 184 21.78 8.84 8.89
C LEU A 184 21.16 7.46 9.18
N PRO A 185 21.97 6.43 9.48
CA PRO A 185 21.44 5.11 9.73
C PRO A 185 20.50 5.14 10.93
N TYR A 186 19.32 4.53 10.77
CA TYR A 186 18.39 4.38 11.88
C TYR A 186 19.05 3.51 12.95
N ARG A 187 19.17 4.04 14.19
CA ARG A 187 19.78 3.28 15.27
C ARG A 187 18.82 2.18 15.72
N VAL A 188 19.05 0.97 15.25
CA VAL A 188 18.29 -0.22 15.64
C VAL A 188 18.57 -0.50 17.13
N PRO A 189 17.55 -0.62 17.99
CA PRO A 189 17.74 -0.97 19.40
C PRO A 189 18.51 -2.29 19.56
N TYR A 190 19.37 -2.41 20.58
CA TYR A 190 20.06 -3.67 20.88
C TYR A 190 19.82 -4.04 22.35
N PRO A 191 19.49 -5.31 22.67
CA PRO A 191 19.28 -6.43 21.74
C PRO A 191 17.98 -6.30 20.93
N GLN A 192 18.02 -6.78 19.67
CA GLN A 192 16.80 -6.95 18.89
C GLN A 192 16.03 -8.16 19.40
N THR A 193 14.71 -8.00 19.52
CA THR A 193 13.79 -9.10 19.82
C THR A 193 12.67 -9.07 18.80
N THR A 194 12.08 -10.23 18.51
CA THR A 194 10.93 -10.30 17.62
C THR A 194 9.79 -9.46 18.19
N PRO A 195 9.15 -8.57 17.39
CA PRO A 195 8.05 -7.77 17.89
C PRO A 195 6.89 -8.68 18.35
N VAL A 196 6.27 -8.32 19.47
CA VAL A 196 5.04 -8.96 19.95
C VAL A 196 3.87 -8.20 19.35
N GLN A 197 2.93 -8.91 18.73
CA GLN A 197 1.70 -8.31 18.23
C GLN A 197 0.86 -7.80 19.41
N GLU A 198 0.55 -6.50 19.41
CA GLU A 198 -0.31 -5.90 20.43
C GLU A 198 -1.72 -6.52 20.38
N SER A 199 -2.28 -6.83 21.55
CA SER A 199 -3.68 -7.24 21.64
C SER A 199 -4.59 -6.03 21.45
N GLY A 200 -5.47 -6.09 20.45
CA GLY A 200 -6.49 -5.07 20.21
C GLY A 200 -7.85 -5.71 19.94
N PRO A 201 -8.96 -4.94 20.06
CA PRO A 201 -10.27 -5.45 19.68
C PRO A 201 -10.26 -5.83 18.21
N ALA A 202 -10.87 -6.97 17.88
CA ALA A 202 -11.05 -7.37 16.50
C ALA A 202 -11.84 -6.29 15.76
N ARG A 203 -11.32 -5.87 14.59
CA ARG A 203 -12.03 -4.93 13.72
C ARG A 203 -13.08 -5.69 12.90
N PRO A 204 -14.26 -5.13 12.66
CA PRO A 204 -15.25 -5.75 11.78
C PRO A 204 -14.71 -5.86 10.34
N ILE A 205 -15.23 -6.83 9.60
CA ILE A 205 -14.87 -7.10 8.20
C ILE A 205 -15.94 -6.47 7.29
N PRO A 206 -15.59 -5.85 6.15
CA PRO A 206 -16.58 -5.39 5.18
C PRO A 206 -17.41 -6.53 4.61
N SER A 207 -18.66 -6.25 4.21
CA SER A 207 -19.53 -7.26 3.60
C SER A 207 -19.08 -7.74 2.22
N GLY A 208 -18.23 -6.98 1.53
CA GLY A 208 -17.97 -7.13 0.10
C GLY A 208 -19.20 -6.78 -0.75
N ILE A 209 -19.24 -7.37 -1.95
CA ILE A 209 -20.39 -7.29 -2.87
C ILE A 209 -21.54 -8.15 -2.33
N CYS A 210 -22.69 -7.52 -2.11
CA CYS A 210 -23.94 -8.19 -1.74
C CYS A 210 -24.75 -8.60 -2.98
#